data_AF-A0A833D158-F1
#
_entry.id   AF-A0A833D158-F1
#
_cell.length_a   1.000
_cell.length_b   1.000
_cell.length_c   1.000
_cell.angle_alpha   90.00
_cell.angle_beta   90.00
_cell.angle_gamma   90.00
#
_symmetry.space_group_name_H-M   'P 1'
#
loop_
_entity.id
_entity.type
_entity.pdbx_description
1 polymer ?
#
loop_
_entity_poly.entity_id
_entity_poly.type
_entity_poly.pdbx_seq_one_letter_code
_entity_poly.pdbx_strand_id
1 'polypeptide(L)'
;LAMTIALDGARGICGLAAGTDGADGGRGRADDPAGSYFDETTLARAEARNLKAATFLANNDSTSFFSGIGDLIVTGPTQTNVNDFRAVLIEP
;
A
#
# COMPACT_ATOMS: atom_id res chain seq x y z
N LEU A 1 -4.74 -0.48 1.47
CA LEU A 1 -5.39 0.21 2.62
C LEU A 1 -6.57 -0.58 3.19
N ALA A 2 -7.58 -0.95 2.39
CA ALA A 2 -8.73 -1.72 2.89
C ALA A 2 -8.33 -3.05 3.57
N MET A 3 -7.42 -3.83 2.96
CA MET A 3 -6.88 -5.05 3.57
C MET A 3 -6.21 -4.80 4.93
N THR A 4 -5.43 -3.72 5.03
CA THR A 4 -4.77 -3.28 6.26
C THR A 4 -5.78 -3.04 7.38
N ILE A 5 -6.91 -2.38 7.07
CA ILE A 5 -7.99 -2.14 8.02
C ILE A 5 -8.70 -3.44 8.40
N ALA A 6 -8.99 -4.29 7.40
CA ALA A 6 -9.71 -5.55 7.62
C ALA A 6 -8.92 -6.55 8.49
N LEU A 7 -7.59 -6.55 8.37
CA LEU A 7 -6.72 -7.43 9.15
C LEU A 7 -6.43 -6.89 10.56
N ASP A 8 -6.62 -5.60 10.81
CA ASP A 8 -6.46 -4.98 12.14
C ASP A 8 -5.17 -5.38 12.90
N GLY A 9 -4.04 -5.43 12.18
CA GLY A 9 -2.76 -5.83 12.77
C GLY A 9 -2.63 -7.32 13.09
N ALA A 10 -3.39 -8.18 12.41
CA ALA A 10 -3.27 -9.64 12.54
C ALA A 10 -1.82 -10.10 12.37
N ARG A 11 -1.33 -10.82 13.38
CA ARG A 11 0.07 -11.27 13.44
C ARG A 11 0.39 -12.31 12.38
N GLY A 12 1.62 -12.28 11.87
CA GLY A 12 2.13 -13.20 10.86
C GLY A 12 1.50 -13.00 9.48
N ILE A 13 0.70 -11.94 9.26
CA ILE A 13 0.09 -11.66 7.96
C ILE A 13 0.67 -10.37 7.39
N CYS A 14 1.26 -10.48 6.20
CA CYS A 14 1.70 -9.34 5.41
C CYS A 14 1.30 -9.51 3.95
N GLY A 15 1.42 -8.46 3.17
CA GLY A 15 1.10 -8.53 1.75
C GLY A 15 1.41 -7.27 1.00
N LEU A 16 1.21 -7.33 -0.30
CA LEU A 16 1.40 -6.20 -1.20
C LEU A 16 0.38 -6.16 -2.31
N ALA A 17 0.23 -4.96 -2.83
CA ALA A 17 -0.55 -4.67 -4.02
C ALA A 17 0.26 -3.74 -4.92
N ALA A 18 0.53 -4.14 -6.16
CA ALA A 18 1.17 -3.29 -7.14
C ALA A 18 0.67 -3.50 -8.58
N GLY A 19 0.60 -2.43 -9.35
CA GLY A 19 0.42 -2.42 -10.80
C GLY A 19 1.72 -2.81 -11.51
N THR A 20 1.63 -3.71 -12.49
CA THR A 20 2.81 -4.24 -13.18
C THR A 20 3.42 -3.27 -14.16
N ASP A 21 2.73 -2.19 -14.53
CA ASP A 21 3.24 -1.03 -15.29
C ASP A 21 4.11 -0.09 -14.46
N GLY A 22 4.17 -0.31 -13.15
CA GLY A 22 4.93 0.51 -12.22
C GLY A 22 4.17 1.72 -11.69
N ALA A 23 2.86 1.80 -11.92
CA ALA A 23 2.00 2.87 -11.40
C ALA A 23 0.67 2.32 -10.84
N ASP A 24 0.16 2.94 -9.79
CA ASP A 24 -1.17 2.71 -9.21
C ASP A 24 -1.88 4.05 -9.07
N GLY A 25 -2.44 4.51 -10.18
CA GLY A 25 -2.92 5.89 -10.33
C GLY A 25 -1.77 6.89 -10.52
N GLY A 26 -1.87 8.06 -9.88
CA GLY A 26 -0.83 9.10 -9.97
C GLY A 26 -1.01 10.09 -11.13
N ARG A 27 0.09 10.72 -11.54
CA ARG A 27 0.13 11.78 -12.56
C ARG A 27 0.91 11.39 -13.82
N GLY A 28 1.30 10.12 -13.95
CA GLY A 28 2.16 9.61 -15.02
C GLY A 28 3.64 9.95 -14.83
N ARG A 29 4.09 10.14 -13.59
CA ARG A 29 5.48 10.45 -13.25
C ARG A 29 6.28 9.18 -12.98
N ALA A 30 7.58 9.25 -13.20
CA ALA A 30 8.47 8.12 -12.94
C ALA A 30 8.59 7.74 -11.46
N ASP A 31 8.21 8.66 -10.56
CA ASP A 31 8.18 8.47 -9.11
C ASP A 31 6.75 8.19 -8.58
N ASP A 32 5.76 8.03 -9.46
CA ASP A 32 4.46 7.53 -9.04
C ASP A 32 4.62 6.11 -8.46
N PRO A 33 3.96 5.79 -7.35
CA PRO A 33 4.07 4.47 -6.75
C PRO A 33 3.38 3.43 -7.62
N ALA A 34 4.01 2.27 -7.75
CA ALA A 34 3.40 1.07 -8.32
C ALA A 34 2.32 0.50 -7.39
N GLY A 35 2.33 0.86 -6.10
CA GLY A 35 1.34 0.45 -5.12
C GLY A 35 1.88 0.53 -3.69
N SER A 36 1.54 -0.43 -2.83
CA SER A 36 1.92 -0.43 -1.41
C SER A 36 2.04 -1.85 -0.84
N TYR A 37 2.77 -1.98 0.27
CA TYR A 37 2.74 -3.18 1.11
C TYR A 37 2.13 -2.88 2.48
N PHE A 38 1.81 -3.94 3.21
CA PHE A 38 1.36 -3.88 4.59
C PHE A 38 1.90 -5.07 5.38
N ASP A 39 2.11 -4.86 6.67
CA ASP A 39 2.41 -5.85 7.70
C ASP A 39 1.56 -5.62 8.97
N GLU A 40 1.70 -6.49 9.97
CA GLU A 40 1.02 -6.41 11.26
C GLU A 40 1.25 -5.09 12.03
N THR A 41 2.31 -4.34 11.72
CA THR A 41 2.67 -3.09 12.40
C THR A 41 2.17 -1.84 11.67
N THR A 42 1.66 -1.97 10.44
CA THR A 42 1.24 -0.84 9.57
C THR A 42 0.30 0.14 10.27
N LEU A 43 -0.75 -0.36 10.93
CA LEU A 43 -1.72 0.49 11.62
C LEU A 43 -1.10 1.22 12.81
N ALA A 44 -0.28 0.53 13.61
CA ALA A 44 0.43 1.14 14.73
C ALA A 44 1.41 2.25 14.27
N ARG A 45 2.14 2.02 13.17
CA ARG A 45 3.01 3.04 12.54
C ARG A 45 2.20 4.26 12.08
N ALA A 46 1.02 4.04 11.52
CA ALA A 46 0.13 5.11 11.06
C ALA A 46 -0.47 5.91 12.23
N GLU A 47 -0.94 5.23 13.27
CA GLU A 47 -1.46 5.87 14.49
C GLU A 47 -0.41 6.74 15.17
N ALA A 48 0.84 6.28 15.27
CA ALA A 48 1.94 7.07 15.82
C ALA A 48 2.21 8.37 15.03
N ARG A 49 1.71 8.47 13.79
CA ARG A 49 1.80 9.65 12.93
C ARG A 49 0.46 10.40 12.78
N ASN A 50 -0.54 10.06 13.59
CA ASN A 50 -1.91 10.60 13.51
C ASN A 50 -2.62 10.34 12.16
N LEU A 51 -2.25 9.27 11.46
CA LEU A 51 -2.85 8.89 10.18
C LEU A 51 -3.97 7.87 10.41
N LYS A 52 -5.23 8.32 10.34
CA LYS A 52 -6.41 7.46 10.53
C LYS A 52 -6.77 6.72 9.25
N ALA A 53 -6.43 5.43 9.16
CA ALA A 53 -6.61 4.60 7.96
C ALA A 53 -8.03 4.68 7.35
N ALA A 54 -9.08 4.60 8.18
CA ALA A 54 -10.46 4.67 7.71
C ALA A 54 -10.80 6.01 7.04
N THR A 55 -10.25 7.12 7.52
CA THR A 55 -10.45 8.45 6.93
C THR A 55 -9.79 8.54 5.55
N PHE A 56 -8.55 8.07 5.42
CA PHE A 56 -7.85 8.04 4.13
C PHE A 56 -8.55 7.12 3.13
N LEU A 57 -9.07 5.97 3.57
CA LEU A 57 -9.83 5.07 2.70
C LEU A 57 -11.11 5.72 2.19
N ALA A 58 -11.90 6.34 3.09
CA ALA A 58 -13.14 7.04 2.72
C ALA A 58 -12.89 8.20 1.73
N ASN A 59 -11.71 8.81 1.79
CA ASN A 59 -11.31 9.90 0.92
C ASN A 59 -10.63 9.45 -0.39
N ASN A 60 -10.53 8.14 -0.65
CA ASN A 60 -9.75 7.57 -1.77
C ASN A 60 -8.29 8.04 -1.80
N ASP A 61 -7.68 8.21 -0.62
CA ASP A 61 -6.34 8.78 -0.45
C ASP A 61 -5.37 7.75 0.18
N SER A 62 -5.29 6.56 -0.41
CA SER A 62 -4.36 5.53 0.05
C SER A 62 -2.90 5.93 -0.13
N THR A 63 -2.58 6.69 -1.17
CA THR A 63 -1.20 7.11 -1.47
C THR A 63 -0.63 7.96 -0.36
N SER A 64 -1.36 8.96 0.16
CA SER A 64 -0.88 9.81 1.25
C SER A 64 -0.73 9.03 2.56
N PHE A 65 -1.62 8.07 2.83
CA PHE A 65 -1.51 7.19 4.00
C PHE A 65 -0.20 6.39 3.98
N PHE A 66 0.07 5.65 2.90
CA PHE A 66 1.26 4.81 2.81
C PHE A 66 2.54 5.62 2.64
N SER A 67 2.50 6.76 1.94
CA SER A 67 3.60 7.73 1.90
C SER A 67 3.96 8.20 3.31
N GLY A 68 2.94 8.50 4.11
CA GLY A 68 3.07 8.97 5.48
C GLY A 68 3.75 7.99 6.42
N ILE A 69 3.85 6.70 6.09
CA ILE A 69 4.55 5.67 6.88
C ILE A 69 5.72 5.00 6.16
N GLY A 70 5.95 5.31 4.88
CA GLY A 70 7.07 4.78 4.09
C GLY A 70 6.81 3.44 3.42
N ASP A 71 5.55 3.03 3.25
CA ASP A 71 5.16 1.70 2.78
C ASP A 71 4.69 1.68 1.30
N LEU A 72 5.06 2.71 0.54
CA LEU A 72 4.86 2.74 -0.90
C LEU A 72 5.86 1.84 -1.63
N ILE A 73 5.41 1.19 -2.69
CA ILE A 73 6.26 0.46 -3.63
C ILE A 73 6.50 1.38 -4.83
N VAL A 74 7.76 1.73 -5.08
CA VAL A 74 8.17 2.55 -6.23
C VAL A 74 9.15 1.75 -7.05
N THR A 75 8.72 1.30 -8.24
CA THR A 75 9.57 0.55 -9.19
C THR A 75 10.10 1.43 -10.30
N GLY A 76 9.47 2.58 -10.54
CA GLY A 76 9.55 3.29 -11.81
C GLY A 76 8.81 2.56 -12.93
N PRO A 77 8.75 3.15 -14.14
CA PRO A 77 8.04 2.59 -15.28
C PRO A 77 8.70 1.28 -15.73
N THR A 78 7.95 0.18 -15.65
CA THR A 78 8.45 -1.17 -15.99
C THR A 78 8.40 -1.44 -17.50
N GLN A 79 7.67 -0.61 -18.25
CA GLN A 79 7.43 -0.74 -19.70
C GLN A 79 6.69 -2.01 -20.11
N THR A 80 5.97 -2.66 -19.20
CA THR A 80 5.06 -3.78 -19.47
C THR A 80 3.78 -3.61 -18.68
N ASN A 81 2.66 -4.15 -19.14
CA ASN A 81 1.42 -4.10 -18.38
C ASN A 81 0.66 -5.42 -18.53
N VAL A 82 0.60 -6.18 -17.44
CA VAL A 82 -0.22 -7.39 -17.29
C VAL A 82 -1.23 -7.24 -16.14
N ASN A 83 -1.68 -6.00 -15.91
CA ASN A 83 -2.57 -5.55 -14.84
C ASN A 83 -1.91 -5.60 -13.44
N ASP A 84 -2.67 -6.00 -12.44
CA ASP A 84 -2.32 -5.98 -11.03
C ASP A 84 -1.67 -7.29 -10.57
N PHE A 85 -0.66 -7.15 -9.71
CA PHE A 85 -0.14 -8.24 -8.90
C PHE A 85 -0.49 -8.01 -7.42
N ARG A 86 -0.95 -9.07 -6.75
CA ARG A 86 -1.29 -9.08 -5.33
C ARG A 86 -0.68 -10.33 -4.71
N ALA A 87 -0.02 -10.19 -3.57
CA ALA A 87 0.51 -11.31 -2.80
C ALA A 87 0.20 -11.11 -1.32
N VAL A 88 -0.13 -12.21 -0.64
CA VAL A 88 -0.34 -12.25 0.81
C VAL A 88 0.49 -13.40 1.34
N LEU A 89 1.31 -13.14 2.35
CA LEU A 89 2.09 -14.11 3.08
C LEU A 89 1.46 -14.30 4.46
N ILE A 90 1.28 -15.56 4.84
CA ILE A 90 0.82 -15.96 6.17
C ILE A 90 1.90 -16.85 6.76
N GLU A 91 2.55 -16.37 7.81
CA GLU A 91 3.58 -17.09 8.55
C GLU A 91 2.95 -18.06 9.57
N PRO A 92 3.62 -19.20 9.87
CA PRO A 92 3.12 -20.22 10.80
C PRO A 92 2.95 -19.77 12.25
#